data_AF-A0A4U7D9Q6-F1
#
_entry.id   AF-A0A4U7D9Q6-F1
#
_cell.length_a   1.000
_cell.length_b   1.000
_cell.length_c   1.000
_cell.angle_alpha   90.00
_cell.angle_beta   90.00
_cell.angle_gamma   90.00
#
_symmetry.space_group_name_H-M   'P 1'
#
loop_
_entity.id
_entity.type
_entity.pdbx_description
1 polymer ?
#
loop_
_entity_poly.entity_id
_entity_poly.type
_entity_poly.pdbx_seq_one_letter_code
_entity_poly.pdbx_strand_id
1 'polypeptide(L)' 'MTGSGVGTVERIHVASGTGGEPEPREAVEAVADRGLRGDRYFDGDGIYNEQADLEP' A
#
# COMPACT_ATOMS: atom_id res chain seq x y z
N MET A 1 -8.38 -11.21 22.28
CA MET A 1 -9.27 -10.04 22.33
C MET A 1 -9.42 -9.51 20.92
N THR A 2 -10.56 -9.74 20.25
CA THR A 2 -10.87 -9.07 18.98
C THR A 2 -11.96 -8.05 19.25
N GLY A 3 -11.59 -6.91 19.83
CA GLY A 3 -12.48 -5.75 19.85
C GLY A 3 -12.54 -5.22 18.42
N SER A 4 -13.73 -5.11 17.84
CA SER A 4 -13.90 -4.39 16.57
C SER A 4 -13.67 -2.91 16.86
N GLY A 5 -12.51 -2.41 16.44
CA GLY A 5 -12.23 -0.98 16.38
C GLY A 5 -12.81 -0.42 15.10
N VAL A 6 -13.54 0.70 15.21
CA VAL A 6 -14.02 1.47 14.05
C VAL A 6 -13.28 2.81 14.05
N GLY A 7 -12.92 3.29 12.86
CA GLY A 7 -12.29 4.58 12.65
C GLY A 7 -12.59 5.12 11.25
N THR A 8 -12.19 6.36 11.02
CA THR A 8 -12.35 7.06 9.74
C THR A 8 -10.99 7.27 9.09
N VAL A 9 -10.91 7.03 7.78
CA VAL A 9 -9.72 7.36 7.00
C VAL A 9 -9.72 8.86 6.73
N GLU A 10 -8.71 9.56 7.26
CA GLU A 10 -8.57 11.01 7.06
C GLU A 10 -7.97 11.35 5.70
N ARG A 11 -6.98 10.58 5.23
CA ARG A 11 -6.26 10.83 3.97
C ARG A 11 -5.72 9.54 3.38
N ILE A 12 -5.65 9.49 2.07
CA ILE A 12 -5.04 8.39 1.30
C ILE A 12 -3.90 8.97 0.47
N HIS A 13 -2.77 8.27 0.42
CA HIS A 13 -1.65 8.63 -0.44
C HIS A 13 -1.16 7.40 -1.18
N VAL A 14 -0.74 7.59 -2.42
CA VAL A 14 -0.21 6.54 -3.30
C VAL A 14 1.11 7.02 -3.86
N ALA A 15 2.09 6.14 -3.95
CA ALA A 15 3.34 6.46 -4.62
C ALA A 15 3.60 5.47 -5.74
N SER A 16 3.77 5.99 -6.96
CA SER A 16 3.89 5.18 -8.18
C SER A 16 5.24 4.48 -8.33
N GLY A 17 6.26 4.83 -7.54
CA GLY A 17 7.58 4.21 -7.61
C GLY A 17 8.37 4.29 -6.29
N THR A 18 9.43 3.49 -6.20
CA THR A 18 10.38 3.51 -5.08
C THR A 18 11.06 4.87 -4.97
N GLY A 19 11.09 5.44 -3.76
CA GLY A 19 11.68 6.77 -3.53
C GLY A 19 10.87 7.95 -4.06
N GLY A 20 9.73 7.69 -4.74
CA GLY A 20 8.80 8.73 -5.16
C GLY A 20 8.01 9.30 -3.98
N GLU A 21 7.76 10.61 -4.03
CA GLU A 21 6.90 11.33 -3.08
C GLU A 21 5.47 10.77 -3.14
N PRO A 22 4.85 10.42 -2.00
CA PRO A 22 3.45 10.02 -1.98
C PRO A 22 2.53 11.15 -2.43
N GLU A 23 1.64 10.84 -3.38
CA GLU A 23 0.64 11.77 -3.88
C GLU A 23 -0.70 11.55 -3.17
N PRO A 24 -1.39 12.62 -2.73
CA PRO A 24 -2.71 12.49 -2.11
C PRO A 24 -3.75 11.99 -3.11
N ARG A 25 -4.70 11.18 -2.63
CA ARG A 25 -5.83 10.66 -3.39
C ARG A 25 -7.12 10.75 -2.57
N GLU A 26 -8.20 11.08 -3.25
CA GLU A 26 -9.56 11.08 -2.67
C GLU A 26 -10.15 9.66 -2.60
N ALA A 27 -9.77 8.81 -3.56
CA ALA A 27 -10.22 7.43 -3.64
C ALA A 27 -9.14 6.54 -4.26
N VAL A 28 -9.15 5.27 -3.85
CA VAL A 28 -8.27 4.22 -4.37
C VAL A 28 -9.03 2.91 -4.47
N GLU A 29 -8.52 1.99 -5.28
CA GLU A 29 -9.02 0.62 -5.33
C GLU A 29 -8.08 -0.29 -4.55
N ALA A 30 -8.59 -0.88 -3.47
CA ALA A 30 -7.90 -1.92 -2.71
C ALA A 30 -8.20 -3.29 -3.31
N VAL A 31 -7.16 -4.00 -3.72
CA VAL A 31 -7.25 -5.36 -4.26
C VAL A 31 -6.65 -6.32 -3.24
N ALA A 32 -7.41 -7.35 -2.88
CA ALA A 32 -6.97 -8.38 -1.94
C ALA A 32 -5.64 -9.00 -2.39
N ASP A 33 -4.76 -9.24 -1.41
CA ASP A 33 -3.44 -9.85 -1.60
C ASP A 33 -2.49 -9.09 -2.55
N ARG A 34 -2.83 -7.84 -2.92
CA ARG A 34 -2.06 -7.03 -3.88
C ARG A 34 -1.84 -5.59 -3.47
N GLY A 35 -2.74 -5.02 -2.68
CA GLY A 35 -2.62 -3.64 -2.19
C GLY A 35 -3.43 -2.64 -3.01
N LEU A 36 -2.97 -1.39 -3.08
CA LEU A 36 -3.68 -0.28 -3.73
C LEU A 36 -3.27 -0.14 -5.19
N ARG A 37 -4.24 -0.17 -6.13
CA ARG A 37 -3.95 0.00 -7.56
C ARG A 37 -3.21 1.33 -7.81
N GLY A 38 -2.06 1.24 -8.49
CA GLY A 38 -1.21 2.37 -8.82
C GLY A 38 -0.16 2.73 -7.75
N ASP A 39 -0.13 2.01 -6.62
CA ASP A 39 0.98 2.09 -5.67
C ASP A 39 2.15 1.20 -6.11
N ARG A 40 3.37 1.59 -5.74
CA ARG A 40 4.63 0.98 -6.15
C ARG A 40 4.72 -0.52 -5.90
N TYR A 41 4.02 -1.05 -4.89
CA TYR A 41 4.02 -2.48 -4.60
C TYR A 41 2.97 -3.27 -5.38
N PHE A 42 1.98 -2.59 -5.98
CA PHE A 42 0.84 -3.24 -6.62
C PHE A 42 1.23 -4.11 -7.83
N ASP A 43 2.20 -3.67 -8.62
CA ASP A 43 2.63 -4.38 -9.82
C ASP A 43 3.83 -5.30 -9.60
N GLY A 44 4.35 -5.39 -8.37
CA GLY A 44 5.51 -6.22 -8.08
C GLY A 44 6.85 -5.49 -8.22
N ASP A 45 6.87 -4.22 -8.61
CA ASP A 45 8.10 -3.44 -8.89
C ASP A 45 8.75 -2.75 -7.67
N GLY A 46 8.18 -2.93 -6.47
CA GLY A 46 8.78 -2.44 -5.24
C GLY A 46 10.04 -3.21 -4.84
N ILE A 47 11.04 -2.52 -4.28
CA ILE A 47 12.33 -3.12 -3.88
C ILE A 47 12.24 -4.25 -2.85
N TYR A 48 11.11 -4.38 -2.15
CA TYR A 48 10.83 -5.48 -1.21
C TYR A 48 10.04 -6.64 -1.84
N ASN A 49 9.50 -6.47 -3.05
CA ASN A 49 8.82 -7.57 -3.74
C ASN A 49 9.80 -8.61 -4.28
N GLU A 50 11.06 -8.23 -4.48
CA GLU A 50 12.13 -9.13 -4.91
C GLU A 50 12.82 -9.86 -3.75
N GLN A 51 12.53 -9.50 -2.49
CA GLN A 51 13.14 -10.12 -1.31
C GLN A 51 12.20 -11.15 -0.67
N ALA A 52 12.27 -12.38 -1.15
CA ALA A 52 11.70 -13.55 -0.47
C ALA A 52 12.36 -13.85 0.90
N ASP A 53 13.46 -13.16 1.23
CA ASP A 53 14.37 -13.49 2.34
C ASP A 53 14.52 -12.37 3.38
N LEU A 54 13.53 -11.50 3.58
CA LEU A 54 13.52 -10.65 4.77
C LEU A 54 13.05 -11.47 5.97
N GLU A 55 13.99 -11.86 6.83
CA GLU A 55 13.69 -12.45 8.13
C GLU A 55 12.81 -11.51 8.97
N PRO A 56 11.87 -12.06 9.77
CA PRO A 56 10.86 -11.30 10.52
C PRO A 56 11.42 -10.34 11.58
#